data_AF-A0A832TQU2-F1
#
_entry.id   AF-A0A832TQU2-F1
#
_cell.length_a   1.000
_cell.length_b   1.000
_cell.length_c   1.000
_cell.angle_alpha   90.00
_cell.angle_beta   90.00
_cell.angle_gamma   90.00
#
_symmetry.space_group_name_H-M   'P 1'
#
loop_
_entity.id
_entity.type
_entity.pdbx_description
1 polymer ?
#
loop_
_entity_poly.entity_id
_entity_poly.type
_entity_poly.pdbx_seq_one_letter_code
_entity_poly.pdbx_strand_id
1 'polypeptide(L)'
;MEEIEEIRQKKMNELKEKFSGEKKRVLIEVLALSGCSHCPAAAEMAYRVASQYDNIDVAIVNIATPEGNSKARKLGVMSVPAILINGKVAFIGTPQADMIMHDAVRKAM
;
A
#
# COMPACT_ATOMS: atom_id res chain seq x y z
N MET A 1 36.06 30.62 4.91
CA MET A 1 34.92 30.27 5.79
C MET A 1 33.57 30.29 5.05
N GLU A 2 33.51 30.78 3.80
CA GLU A 2 32.23 30.94 3.07
C GLU A 2 31.85 29.77 2.15
N GLU A 3 32.78 28.87 1.79
CA GLU A 3 32.54 27.78 0.82
C GLU A 3 31.78 26.56 1.37
N ILE A 4 31.69 26.39 2.70
CA ILE A 4 31.06 25.21 3.33
C ILE A 4 29.55 25.41 3.49
N GLU A 5 29.10 26.66 3.66
CA GLU A 5 27.70 27.00 3.95
C GLU A 5 26.80 26.85 2.71
N GLU A 6 27.32 27.15 1.52
CA GLU A 6 26.59 27.04 0.25
C GLU A 6 26.28 25.60 -0.17
N ILE A 7 27.16 24.64 0.14
CA ILE A 7 26.93 23.22 -0.13
C ILE A 7 25.79 22.67 0.76
N ARG A 8 25.72 23.15 2.00
CA ARG A 8 24.73 22.71 2.99
C ARG A 8 23.31 23.14 2.60
N GLN A 9 23.16 24.37 2.11
CA GLN A 9 21.84 24.93 1.79
C GLN A 9 21.26 24.33 0.50
N LYS A 10 22.10 24.05 -0.51
CA LYS A 10 21.67 23.47 -1.79
C LYS A 10 21.09 22.06 -1.61
N LYS A 11 21.75 21.25 -0.77
CA LYS A 11 21.30 19.88 -0.43
C LYS A 11 19.99 19.89 0.37
N MET A 12 19.79 20.89 1.22
CA MET A 12 18.59 21.03 2.05
C MET A 12 17.33 21.36 1.22
N ASN A 13 17.46 22.15 0.15
CA ASN A 13 16.35 22.47 -0.74
C ASN A 13 15.95 21.30 -1.65
N GLU A 14 16.92 20.52 -2.15
CA GLU A 14 16.62 19.30 -2.94
C GLU A 14 15.84 18.25 -2.13
N LEU A 15 16.11 18.13 -0.83
CA LEU A 15 15.34 17.24 0.05
C LEU A 15 13.94 17.81 0.34
N LYS A 16 13.80 19.12 0.51
CA LYS A 16 12.48 19.76 0.72
C LYS A 16 11.59 19.64 -0.51
N GLU A 17 12.11 19.79 -1.73
CA GLU A 17 11.30 19.63 -2.95
C GLU A 17 10.90 18.17 -3.20
N LYS A 18 11.73 17.19 -2.82
CA LYS A 18 11.36 15.76 -2.88
C LYS A 18 10.35 15.34 -1.80
N PHE A 19 10.17 16.15 -0.76
CA PHE A 19 9.25 15.93 0.35
C PHE A 19 8.20 17.04 0.46
N SER A 20 7.93 17.77 -0.64
CA SER A 20 6.81 18.71 -0.74
C SER A 20 5.49 17.95 -0.69
N GLY A 21 5.04 17.67 0.54
CA GLY A 21 3.69 18.00 0.98
C GLY A 21 2.51 17.29 0.32
N GLU A 22 2.70 16.22 -0.44
CA GLU A 22 1.58 15.35 -0.75
C GLU A 22 1.35 14.47 0.48
N LYS A 23 0.25 14.69 1.21
CA LYS A 23 -0.33 13.64 2.06
C LYS A 23 -0.44 12.42 1.14
N LYS A 24 0.49 11.47 1.26
CA LYS A 24 0.52 10.30 0.38
C LYS A 24 -0.80 9.59 0.59
N ARG A 25 -1.69 9.71 -0.39
CA ARG A 25 -2.89 8.88 -0.41
C ARG A 25 -2.41 7.45 -0.56
N VAL A 26 -2.94 6.59 0.28
CA VAL A 26 -2.56 5.18 0.30
C VAL A 26 -3.73 4.40 -0.27
N LEU A 27 -3.59 3.86 -1.47
CA LEU A 27 -4.58 2.95 -2.04
C LEU A 27 -4.25 1.51 -1.61
N ILE A 28 -5.11 0.90 -0.83
CA ILE A 28 -5.04 -0.51 -0.44
C ILE A 28 -5.88 -1.32 -1.42
N GLU A 29 -5.25 -2.22 -2.18
CA GLU A 29 -5.96 -3.14 -3.07
C GLU A 29 -5.87 -4.56 -2.51
N VAL A 30 -7.01 -5.20 -2.26
CA VAL A 30 -7.07 -6.57 -1.76
C VAL A 30 -7.39 -7.49 -2.92
N LEU A 31 -6.40 -8.28 -3.35
CA LEU A 31 -6.60 -9.38 -4.29
C LEU A 31 -7.26 -10.54 -3.57
N ALA A 32 -8.51 -10.80 -3.93
CA ALA A 32 -9.32 -11.89 -3.41
C ALA A 32 -9.70 -12.87 -4.53
N LEU A 33 -10.05 -14.11 -4.19
CA LEU A 33 -10.56 -15.09 -5.14
C LEU A 33 -11.91 -15.62 -4.68
N SER A 34 -12.87 -15.70 -5.62
CA SER A 34 -14.15 -16.37 -5.40
C SER A 34 -13.93 -17.83 -4.99
N GLY A 35 -14.33 -18.20 -3.77
CA GLY A 35 -14.22 -19.57 -3.25
C GLY A 35 -13.18 -19.77 -2.13
N CYS A 36 -12.46 -18.72 -1.73
CA CYS A 36 -11.49 -18.80 -0.64
C CYS A 36 -12.10 -18.31 0.68
N SER A 37 -12.18 -19.20 1.67
CA SER A 37 -12.79 -18.97 2.99
C SER A 37 -12.19 -17.79 3.76
N HIS A 38 -10.94 -17.43 3.47
CA HIS A 38 -10.18 -16.41 4.20
C HIS A 38 -10.13 -15.04 3.49
N CYS A 39 -10.61 -14.95 2.26
CA CYS A 39 -10.66 -13.69 1.51
C CYS A 39 -11.59 -12.62 2.11
N PRO A 40 -12.82 -12.92 2.58
CA PRO A 40 -13.68 -11.89 3.16
C PRO A 40 -13.06 -11.26 4.42
N ALA A 41 -12.39 -12.07 5.26
CA ALA A 41 -11.71 -11.57 6.45
C ALA A 41 -10.59 -10.55 6.11
N ALA A 42 -9.85 -10.76 5.02
CA ALA A 42 -8.80 -9.84 4.58
C ALA A 42 -9.38 -8.50 4.08
N ALA A 43 -10.52 -8.56 3.39
CA ALA A 43 -11.22 -7.36 2.92
C ALA A 43 -11.79 -6.54 4.08
N GLU A 44 -12.43 -7.19 5.06
CA GLU A 44 -12.93 -6.51 6.27
C GLU A 44 -11.81 -5.84 7.07
N MET A 45 -10.66 -6.51 7.20
CA MET A 45 -9.48 -5.94 7.85
C MET A 45 -8.98 -4.71 7.10
N ALA A 46 -8.89 -4.74 5.76
CA ALA A 46 -8.50 -3.58 4.97
C ALA A 46 -9.43 -2.39 5.17
N TYR A 47 -10.76 -2.62 5.17
CA TYR A 47 -11.74 -1.57 5.43
C TYR A 47 -11.63 -1.01 6.84
N ARG A 48 -11.45 -1.86 7.86
CA ARG A 48 -11.28 -1.44 9.25
C ARG A 48 -10.05 -0.57 9.44
N VAL A 49 -8.93 -0.97 8.84
CA VAL A 49 -7.68 -0.22 8.87
C VAL A 49 -7.88 1.12 8.17
N ALA A 50 -8.41 1.11 6.94
CA ALA A 50 -8.65 2.35 6.19
C ALA A 50 -9.60 3.31 6.89
N SER A 51 -10.63 2.82 7.59
CA SER A 51 -11.55 3.66 8.37
C SER A 51 -10.87 4.42 9.52
N GLN A 52 -9.67 4.01 9.94
CA GLN A 52 -8.89 4.72 10.96
C GLN A 52 -8.01 5.84 10.38
N TYR A 53 -7.98 5.98 9.05
CA TYR A 53 -7.13 6.91 8.34
C TYR A 53 -7.89 7.65 7.23
N ASP A 54 -7.90 8.98 7.28
CA ASP A 54 -8.63 9.83 6.33
C ASP A 54 -8.04 9.84 4.90
N ASN A 55 -6.81 9.32 4.72
CA ASN A 55 -6.07 9.37 3.46
C ASN A 55 -5.88 7.99 2.81
N ILE A 56 -6.76 7.03 3.11
CA ILE A 56 -6.67 5.66 2.60
C ILE A 56 -7.92 5.28 1.82
N ASP A 57 -7.70 4.76 0.62
CA ASP A 57 -8.74 4.17 -0.21
C ASP A 57 -8.61 2.64 -0.21
N VAL A 58 -9.73 1.92 -0.21
CA VAL A 58 -9.73 0.44 -0.28
C VAL A 58 -10.44 -0.01 -1.53
N ALA A 59 -9.78 -0.83 -2.33
CA ALA A 59 -10.34 -1.48 -3.50
C ALA A 59 -10.22 -3.00 -3.36
N ILE A 60 -11.32 -3.72 -3.58
CA ILE A 60 -11.28 -5.18 -3.64
C ILE A 60 -11.19 -5.58 -5.11
N VAL A 61 -10.15 -6.35 -5.44
CA VAL A 61 -9.91 -6.81 -6.81
C VAL A 61 -10.01 -8.33 -6.81
N ASN A 62 -10.95 -8.88 -7.58
CA ASN A 62 -11.11 -10.33 -7.66
C ASN A 62 -10.18 -10.90 -8.74
N ILE A 63 -9.26 -11.79 -8.39
CA ILE A 63 -8.35 -12.43 -9.35
C ILE A 63 -9.05 -13.43 -10.29
N ALA A 64 -10.31 -13.77 -10.03
CA ALA A 64 -11.16 -14.52 -10.96
C ALA A 64 -11.57 -13.67 -12.17
N THR A 65 -11.54 -12.33 -12.08
CA THR A 65 -11.81 -11.46 -13.22
C THR A 65 -10.56 -11.32 -14.10
N PRO A 66 -10.70 -11.12 -15.42
CA PRO A 66 -9.57 -10.92 -16.31
C PRO A 66 -8.69 -9.73 -15.90
N GLU A 67 -9.30 -8.65 -15.37
CA GLU A 67 -8.57 -7.49 -14.86
C GLU A 67 -7.73 -7.81 -13.62
N GLY A 68 -8.33 -8.47 -12.62
CA GLY A 68 -7.63 -8.86 -11.41
C GLY A 68 -6.53 -9.89 -11.68
N ASN A 69 -6.80 -10.83 -12.58
CA ASN A 69 -5.83 -11.83 -13.01
C ASN A 69 -4.62 -11.20 -13.72
N SER A 70 -4.86 -10.26 -14.64
CA SER A 70 -3.81 -9.50 -15.31
C SER A 70 -2.99 -8.67 -14.32
N LYS A 71 -3.66 -8.01 -13.37
CA LYS A 71 -3.00 -7.23 -12.31
C LYS A 71 -2.13 -8.12 -11.40
N ALA A 72 -2.65 -9.26 -10.95
CA ALA A 72 -1.90 -10.23 -10.15
C ALA A 72 -0.65 -10.74 -10.89
N ARG A 73 -0.77 -11.08 -12.18
CA ARG A 73 0.38 -11.51 -13.00
C ARG A 73 1.42 -10.41 -13.18
N LYS A 74 0.99 -9.18 -13.50
CA LYS A 74 1.89 -8.02 -13.62
C LYS A 74 2.68 -7.76 -12.34
N LEU A 75 2.08 -8.06 -11.20
CA LEU A 75 2.65 -7.82 -9.88
C LEU A 75 3.34 -9.05 -9.28
N GLY A 76 3.37 -10.18 -10.01
CA GLY A 76 3.99 -11.42 -9.56
C GLY A 76 3.28 -12.08 -8.37
N VAL A 77 2.00 -11.78 -8.14
CA VAL A 77 1.22 -12.37 -7.05
C VAL A 77 0.81 -13.78 -7.44
N MET A 78 1.42 -14.77 -6.80
CA MET A 78 1.15 -16.19 -7.04
C MET A 78 0.15 -16.81 -6.05
N SER A 79 -0.18 -16.10 -4.96
CA SER A 79 -1.06 -16.62 -3.90
C SER A 79 -2.00 -15.54 -3.40
N VAL A 80 -3.20 -15.96 -2.98
CA VAL A 80 -4.26 -15.10 -2.47
C VAL A 80 -4.73 -15.56 -1.09
N PRO A 81 -5.28 -14.67 -0.24
CA PRO A 81 -5.45 -13.23 -0.49
C PRO A 81 -4.12 -12.48 -0.50
N ALA A 82 -4.00 -11.41 -1.29
CA ALA A 82 -2.80 -10.57 -1.31
C ALA A 82 -3.19 -9.10 -1.17
N ILE A 83 -2.38 -8.34 -0.45
CA ILE A 83 -2.63 -6.93 -0.15
C ILE A 83 -1.58 -6.11 -0.88
N LEU A 84 -2.07 -5.14 -1.62
CA LEU A 84 -1.26 -4.19 -2.35
C LEU A 84 -1.48 -2.82 -1.77
N ILE A 85 -0.41 -2.05 -1.71
CA ILE A 85 -0.43 -0.70 -1.20
C ILE A 85 0.23 0.18 -2.25
N ASN A 86 -0.51 1.16 -2.78
CA ASN A 86 -0.09 2.03 -3.88
C ASN A 86 0.45 1.26 -5.09
N GLY A 87 -0.28 0.20 -5.48
CA GLY A 87 0.07 -0.64 -6.63
C GLY A 87 1.32 -1.51 -6.44
N LYS A 88 1.89 -1.58 -5.23
CA LYS A 88 2.99 -2.48 -4.88
C LYS A 88 2.49 -3.59 -3.96
N VAL A 89 3.00 -4.80 -4.15
CA VAL A 89 2.68 -5.93 -3.25
C VAL A 89 3.28 -5.64 -1.88
N ALA A 90 2.42 -5.39 -0.90
CA ALA A 90 2.84 -5.18 0.48
C ALA A 90 2.89 -6.51 1.23
N PHE A 91 1.93 -7.39 0.97
CA PHE A 91 1.84 -8.69 1.63
C PHE A 91 1.14 -9.73 0.75
N ILE A 92 1.58 -10.98 0.85
CA ILE A 92 0.97 -12.14 0.19
C ILE A 92 0.52 -13.10 1.28
N GLY A 93 -0.78 -13.39 1.34
CA GLY A 93 -1.45 -14.18 2.39
C GLY A 93 -2.43 -13.35 3.22
N THR A 94 -3.20 -14.01 4.10
CA THR A 94 -3.99 -13.32 5.13
C THR A 94 -3.09 -13.05 6.34
N PRO A 95 -2.78 -11.80 6.69
CA PRO A 95 -2.17 -11.52 7.99
C PRO A 95 -3.16 -11.93 9.08
N GLN A 96 -2.73 -12.78 10.02
CA GLN A 96 -3.55 -13.10 11.21
C GLN A 96 -3.66 -11.90 12.17
N ALA A 97 -2.84 -10.86 11.99
CA ALA A 97 -2.77 -9.70 12.85
C ALA A 97 -3.04 -8.40 12.07
N ASP A 98 -4.06 -7.68 12.53
CA ASP A 98 -4.44 -6.33 12.08
C ASP A 98 -3.27 -5.33 12.17
N MET A 99 -2.35 -5.57 13.12
CA MET A 99 -1.14 -4.80 13.35
C MET A 99 -0.18 -4.78 12.14
N ILE A 100 -0.15 -5.84 11.34
CA ILE A 100 0.73 -5.92 10.16
C ILE A 100 0.22 -4.98 9.06
N MET A 101 -1.10 -4.93 8.86
CA MET A 101 -1.70 -3.96 7.92
C MET A 101 -1.46 -2.53 8.38
N HIS A 102 -1.62 -2.25 9.68
CA HIS A 102 -1.33 -0.92 10.23
C HIS A 102 0.12 -0.49 10.01
N ASP A 103 1.10 -1.38 10.24
CA ASP A 103 2.50 -1.09 9.99
C ASP A 103 2.79 -0.84 8.50
N ALA A 104 2.21 -1.66 7.62
CA ALA A 104 2.37 -1.52 6.18
C ALA A 104 1.77 -0.20 5.64
N VAL A 105 0.60 0.17 6.15
CA VAL A 105 -0.05 1.46 5.87
C VAL A 105 0.79 2.61 6.38
N ARG A 106 1.29 2.52 7.63
CA ARG A 106 2.10 3.56 8.26
C ARG A 106 3.45 3.78 7.54
N LYS A 107 4.02 2.73 6.94
CA LYS A 107 5.20 2.82 6.08
C LYS A 107 4.91 3.43 4.71
N ALA A 108 3.66 3.37 4.25
CA ALA A 108 3.26 3.85 2.93
C ALA A 108 2.77 5.31 2.94
N MET A 109 2.28 5.80 4.08
CA MET A 109 2.07 7.24 4.35
C MET A 109 3.40 8.00 4.40
#